data_AF-A0A0X3BI83-F1
#
_entry.id   AF-A0A0X3BI83-F1
#
_cell.length_a   1.000
_cell.length_b   1.000
_cell.length_c   1.000
_cell.angle_alpha   90.00
_cell.angle_beta   90.00
_cell.angle_gamma   90.00
#
_symmetry.space_group_name_H-M   'P 1'
#
loop_
_entity.id
_entity.type
_entity.pdbx_description
1 polymer ?
#
loop_
_entity_poly.entity_id
_entity_poly.type
_entity_poly.pdbx_seq_one_letter_code
_entity_poly.pdbx_strand_id
1 'polypeptide(L)'
;MAKKSKIRTPIVCVMGHVDHGKTSLLDKIRGSSVVSTEAGAITQHIGATLVPLDAITHMSGALSKVSVNVPGLLFIDTPGHHAFTTLRARGGALADMAIVVVDINEGFRPQTIEALQILRNYKTPFVIAANKIDRIHGWRVQKDQPFNKTFAQQNERVQGILETKVYELVGKLSDLGFNSERFDRVTDFARNICIVPTSALTGEGIPDILMVLVGLAQRYMTESLKVSADGPGAGTVLEVKEERGLGMTLDLILYDGTLAVGDEIVVAGNEEIIETKVRSLLKPRPMKEILIEERFERVRSVTAAAGIKVAAPKLDGVIAGSPLRVVRGPNRDEVVEQVRHEVQDIQVTLSDLGIIIRADTIGALEALSKELEGHQIQVMRAAVGPVTRHDVIEAGTIKDPLYSAILAFNTPVLPDAIDTLADASMSHVSIFEGGVIYQLIDDYVEWRDAKKQELERQRFEKLIMPAKIRILPDCVFRQSNPAVVGVRVLGGKLQSDVDLILTNGKKIGHLKQIQAKNETVHEVDAGREVAISIEGPTVGRQIDVGDDLYVDIPERHVKVIEREMLDLLNPSMREILEEFTYLKRREDPFWGK
;
A
#
# COMPACT_ATOMS: atom_id res chain seq x y z
N MET A 1 -30.39 36.09 19.01
CA MET A 1 -30.17 35.93 17.56
C MET A 1 -29.14 34.82 17.37
N ALA A 2 -29.51 33.69 16.78
CA ALA A 2 -28.56 32.61 16.54
C ALA A 2 -27.42 33.11 15.63
N LYS A 3 -26.16 33.02 16.09
CA LYS A 3 -24.97 33.31 15.27
C LYS A 3 -25.12 32.49 13.98
N LYS A 4 -25.30 33.14 12.83
CA LYS A 4 -25.23 32.46 11.52
C LYS A 4 -23.86 31.78 11.44
N SER A 5 -23.84 30.45 11.44
CA SER A 5 -22.63 29.67 11.20
C SER A 5 -22.03 30.12 9.87
N LYS A 6 -20.79 30.62 9.89
CA LYS A 6 -20.05 30.88 8.65
C LYS A 6 -19.60 29.52 8.10
N ILE A 7 -19.59 29.37 6.78
CA ILE A 7 -18.97 28.22 6.12
C ILE A 7 -17.63 28.64 5.51
N ARG A 8 -16.63 27.76 5.58
CA ARG A 8 -15.32 27.95 4.96
C ARG A 8 -15.33 27.55 3.50
N THR A 9 -14.26 27.94 2.80
CA THR A 9 -13.96 27.45 1.46
C THR A 9 -13.68 25.95 1.49
N PRO A 10 -14.31 25.14 0.62
CA PRO A 10 -13.96 23.75 0.42
C PRO A 10 -12.52 23.61 -0.06
N ILE A 11 -11.81 22.62 0.48
CA ILE A 11 -10.46 22.23 0.10
C ILE A 11 -10.57 21.15 -0.98
N VAL A 12 -9.97 21.41 -2.13
CA VAL A 12 -10.01 20.52 -3.30
C VAL A 12 -8.60 20.04 -3.64
N CYS A 13 -8.33 18.75 -3.49
CA CYS A 13 -7.05 18.17 -3.89
C CYS A 13 -7.05 17.82 -5.39
N VAL A 14 -5.96 18.09 -6.12
CA VAL A 14 -5.79 17.64 -7.52
C VAL A 14 -4.79 16.50 -7.58
N MET A 15 -5.24 15.33 -8.04
CA MET A 15 -4.48 14.08 -8.11
C MET A 15 -4.43 13.53 -9.54
N GLY A 16 -3.59 12.52 -9.80
CA GLY A 16 -3.43 11.90 -11.11
C GLY A 16 -1.98 11.60 -11.47
N HIS A 17 -1.79 10.82 -12.53
CA HIS A 17 -0.46 10.40 -13.00
C HIS A 17 0.44 11.56 -13.45
N VAL A 18 1.75 11.30 -13.51
CA VAL A 18 2.73 12.21 -14.10
C VAL A 18 2.27 12.58 -15.53
N ASP A 19 2.46 13.83 -15.92
CA ASP A 19 2.10 14.36 -17.24
C ASP A 19 0.62 14.29 -17.66
N HIS A 20 -0.30 13.81 -16.83
CA HIS A 20 -1.74 13.88 -17.13
C HIS A 20 -2.30 15.31 -17.06
N GLY A 21 -1.51 16.29 -16.60
CA GLY A 21 -1.83 17.72 -16.67
C GLY A 21 -2.51 18.30 -15.42
N LYS A 22 -2.20 17.80 -14.22
CA LYS A 22 -2.66 18.37 -12.93
C LYS A 22 -2.29 19.85 -12.77
N THR A 23 -1.00 20.15 -12.83
CA THR A 23 -0.45 21.50 -12.71
C THR A 23 -0.95 22.40 -13.83
N SER A 24 -1.02 21.88 -15.06
CA SER A 24 -1.58 22.64 -16.20
C SER A 24 -3.06 22.98 -16.00
N LEU A 25 -3.85 22.07 -15.44
CA LEU A 25 -5.27 22.32 -15.13
C LEU A 25 -5.39 23.44 -14.09
N LEU A 26 -4.58 23.39 -13.03
CA LEU A 26 -4.56 24.43 -12.00
C LEU A 26 -4.03 25.76 -12.51
N ASP A 27 -2.99 25.77 -13.35
CA ASP A 27 -2.48 26.96 -14.03
C ASP A 27 -3.55 27.64 -14.86
N LYS A 28 -4.33 26.84 -15.60
CA LYS A 28 -5.42 27.35 -16.42
C LYS A 28 -6.57 27.91 -15.58
N ILE A 29 -6.90 27.27 -14.45
CA ILE A 29 -7.86 27.80 -13.47
C ILE A 29 -7.35 29.11 -12.84
N ARG A 30 -6.04 29.22 -12.56
CA ARG A 30 -5.39 30.42 -12.01
C ARG A 30 -5.23 31.57 -12.99
N GLY A 31 -5.20 31.28 -14.29
CA GLY A 31 -4.81 32.27 -15.30
C GLY A 31 -3.31 32.65 -15.26
N SER A 32 -2.46 31.84 -14.62
CA SER A 32 -1.01 32.05 -14.54
C SER A 32 -0.26 30.72 -14.73
N SER A 33 0.90 30.72 -15.41
CA SER A 33 1.71 29.51 -15.60
C SER A 33 2.76 29.36 -14.50
N VAL A 34 2.71 28.25 -13.78
CA VAL A 34 3.73 27.79 -12.80
C VAL A 34 4.62 26.71 -13.40
N VAL A 35 4.11 25.89 -14.32
CA VAL A 35 4.88 24.82 -15.01
C VAL A 35 6.16 25.35 -15.68
N SER A 36 6.13 26.60 -16.17
CA SER A 36 7.29 27.24 -16.82
C SER A 36 8.40 27.65 -15.84
N THR A 37 8.13 27.67 -14.54
CA THR A 37 9.07 28.15 -13.50
C THR A 37 9.69 27.03 -12.65
N GLU A 38 9.18 25.80 -12.74
CA GLU A 38 9.72 24.65 -12.00
C GLU A 38 10.82 23.90 -12.78
N ALA A 39 11.88 23.47 -12.09
CA ALA A 39 12.96 22.70 -12.70
C ALA A 39 12.42 21.37 -13.26
N GLY A 40 12.61 21.14 -14.56
CA GLY A 40 12.12 19.94 -15.24
C GLY A 40 10.61 19.95 -15.56
N ALA A 41 9.90 21.07 -15.37
CA ALA A 41 8.47 21.21 -15.64
C ALA A 41 7.56 20.23 -14.87
N ILE A 42 8.02 19.74 -13.70
CA ILE A 42 7.28 18.86 -12.80
C ILE A 42 7.08 19.52 -11.44
N THR A 43 5.88 19.36 -10.87
CA THR A 43 5.57 19.81 -9.51
C THR A 43 6.21 18.88 -8.50
N GLN A 44 6.93 19.47 -7.55
CA GLN A 44 7.68 18.75 -6.51
C GLN A 44 7.22 19.09 -5.08
N HIS A 45 6.32 20.06 -4.93
CA HIS A 45 5.85 20.55 -3.63
C HIS A 45 4.34 20.69 -3.61
N ILE A 46 3.75 20.69 -2.41
CA ILE A 46 2.33 21.00 -2.27
C ILE A 46 2.10 22.52 -2.33
N GLY A 47 1.32 22.96 -3.31
CA GLY A 47 0.84 24.34 -3.42
C GLY A 47 -0.61 24.49 -2.99
N ALA A 48 -0.99 25.65 -2.45
CA ALA A 48 -2.38 26.00 -2.20
C ALA A 48 -2.80 27.25 -2.98
N THR A 49 -3.95 27.20 -3.64
CA THR A 49 -4.49 28.29 -4.46
C THR A 49 -5.95 28.53 -4.12
N LEU A 50 -6.28 29.72 -3.62
CA LEU A 50 -7.67 30.14 -3.44
C LEU A 50 -8.22 30.72 -4.75
N VAL A 51 -9.33 30.13 -5.22
CA VAL A 51 -10.12 30.60 -6.36
C VAL A 51 -11.47 31.10 -5.84
N PRO A 52 -11.66 32.43 -5.77
CA PRO A 52 -12.91 33.03 -5.29
C PRO A 52 -14.14 32.70 -6.16
N LEU A 53 -15.33 32.69 -5.56
CA LEU A 53 -16.58 32.37 -6.27
C LEU A 53 -16.86 33.32 -7.44
N ASP A 54 -16.52 34.61 -7.33
CA ASP A 54 -16.66 35.59 -8.39
C ASP A 54 -15.81 35.22 -9.62
N ALA A 55 -14.57 34.77 -9.42
CA ALA A 55 -13.73 34.26 -10.49
C ALA A 55 -14.33 33.01 -11.16
N ILE A 56 -14.85 32.06 -10.35
CA ILE A 56 -15.54 30.87 -10.86
C ILE A 56 -16.77 31.25 -11.67
N THR A 57 -17.57 32.19 -11.18
CA THR A 57 -18.81 32.64 -11.83
C THR A 57 -18.51 33.32 -13.16
N HIS A 58 -17.45 34.12 -13.23
CA HIS A 58 -16.99 34.76 -14.47
C HIS A 58 -16.52 33.72 -15.50
N MET A 59 -15.78 32.69 -15.08
CA MET A 59 -15.34 31.61 -15.95
C MET A 59 -16.50 30.73 -16.44
N SER A 60 -17.45 30.39 -15.58
CA SER A 60 -18.51 29.45 -15.91
C SER A 60 -19.69 30.06 -16.67
N GLY A 61 -19.95 31.37 -16.52
CA GLY A 61 -21.05 32.12 -17.17
C GLY A 61 -22.48 31.70 -16.75
N ALA A 62 -22.68 30.44 -16.37
CA ALA A 62 -23.94 29.82 -16.01
C ALA A 62 -24.33 29.97 -14.53
N LEU A 63 -23.37 30.28 -13.65
CA LEU A 63 -23.58 30.43 -12.20
C LEU A 63 -24.38 31.68 -11.81
N SER A 64 -24.53 32.64 -12.72
CA SER A 64 -25.28 33.89 -12.48
C SER A 64 -26.77 33.68 -12.15
N LYS A 65 -27.32 32.48 -12.35
CA LYS A 65 -28.74 32.14 -12.11
C LYS A 65 -28.98 31.29 -10.85
N VAL A 66 -27.95 30.88 -10.12
CA VAL A 66 -28.08 30.00 -8.94
C VAL A 66 -27.51 30.69 -7.72
N SER A 67 -28.28 30.75 -6.63
CA SER A 67 -27.77 31.25 -5.35
C SER A 67 -26.74 30.27 -4.81
N VAL A 68 -25.46 30.66 -4.83
CA VAL A 68 -24.36 29.88 -4.26
C VAL A 68 -23.89 30.51 -2.95
N ASN A 69 -23.82 29.69 -1.90
CA ASN A 69 -23.39 30.11 -0.56
C ASN A 69 -21.90 29.80 -0.30
N VAL A 70 -21.30 28.93 -1.11
CA VAL A 70 -19.90 28.53 -0.99
C VAL A 70 -18.96 29.70 -1.36
N PRO A 71 -17.97 30.08 -0.51
CA PRO A 71 -17.14 31.28 -0.76
C PRO A 71 -16.20 31.22 -1.98
N GLY A 72 -15.88 30.01 -2.45
CA GLY A 72 -14.92 29.75 -3.52
C GLY A 72 -14.42 28.30 -3.45
N LEU A 73 -13.24 28.01 -3.99
CA LEU A 73 -12.55 26.72 -3.84
C LEU A 73 -11.07 26.95 -3.48
N LEU A 74 -10.54 26.19 -2.53
CA LEU A 74 -9.12 26.18 -2.17
C LEU A 74 -8.47 24.94 -2.76
N PHE A 75 -7.76 25.09 -3.87
CA PHE A 75 -7.07 23.99 -4.51
C PHE A 75 -5.75 23.67 -3.82
N ILE A 76 -5.48 22.39 -3.63
CA ILE A 76 -4.19 21.84 -3.23
C ILE A 76 -3.62 21.13 -4.46
N ASP A 77 -2.48 21.63 -4.96
CA ASP A 77 -1.73 20.94 -6.02
C ASP A 77 -0.90 19.83 -5.37
N THR A 78 -1.06 18.59 -5.85
CA THR A 78 -0.24 17.48 -5.37
C THR A 78 0.69 16.97 -6.49
N PRO A 79 1.96 16.73 -6.16
CA PRO A 79 2.91 16.22 -7.14
C PRO A 79 2.55 14.80 -7.61
N GLY A 80 2.82 14.54 -8.89
CA GLY A 80 2.40 13.31 -9.58
C GLY A 80 3.37 12.14 -9.52
N HIS A 81 4.63 12.39 -9.14
CA HIS A 81 5.65 11.35 -9.15
C HIS A 81 5.42 10.34 -8.02
N HIS A 82 5.80 9.09 -8.24
CA HIS A 82 5.66 8.01 -7.26
C HIS A 82 6.29 8.37 -5.91
N ALA A 83 7.47 8.99 -5.91
CA ALA A 83 8.18 9.50 -4.74
C ALA A 83 7.37 10.48 -3.84
N PHE A 84 6.18 10.90 -4.26
CA PHE A 84 5.33 11.83 -3.51
C PHE A 84 3.95 11.25 -3.13
N THR A 85 3.82 9.93 -3.04
CA THR A 85 2.62 9.26 -2.53
C THR A 85 2.20 9.79 -1.15
N THR A 86 3.17 10.12 -0.30
CA THR A 86 2.99 10.67 1.04
C THR A 86 2.22 12.01 0.99
N LEU A 87 2.53 12.84 -0.01
CA LEU A 87 1.86 14.12 -0.27
C LEU A 87 0.44 13.92 -0.81
N ARG A 88 0.20 12.89 -1.63
CA ARG A 88 -1.16 12.53 -2.10
C ARG A 88 -2.03 12.00 -0.97
N ALA A 89 -1.51 11.12 -0.12
CA ALA A 89 -2.22 10.61 1.05
C ALA A 89 -2.64 11.76 1.97
N ARG A 90 -1.72 12.71 2.23
CA ARG A 90 -1.99 13.92 3.02
C ARG A 90 -3.04 14.82 2.37
N GLY A 91 -2.91 15.08 1.06
CA GLY A 91 -3.88 15.87 0.30
C GLY A 91 -5.27 15.24 0.32
N GLY A 92 -5.37 13.91 0.19
CA GLY A 92 -6.63 13.16 0.23
C GLY A 92 -7.31 13.17 1.60
N ALA A 93 -6.54 13.00 2.68
CA ALA A 93 -7.03 13.03 4.06
C ALA A 93 -7.57 14.40 4.47
N LEU A 94 -6.90 15.46 4.02
CA LEU A 94 -7.23 16.84 4.37
C LEU A 94 -8.35 17.42 3.49
N ALA A 95 -8.47 16.98 2.24
CA ALA A 95 -9.38 17.59 1.31
C ALA A 95 -10.83 17.22 1.57
N ASP A 96 -11.72 18.19 1.38
CA ASP A 96 -13.15 17.92 1.37
C ASP A 96 -13.53 17.11 0.13
N MET A 97 -12.88 17.38 -1.01
CA MET A 97 -13.08 16.65 -2.26
C MET A 97 -11.84 16.66 -3.15
N ALA A 98 -11.84 15.86 -4.23
CA ALA A 98 -10.71 15.80 -5.16
C ALA A 98 -11.09 15.86 -6.64
N ILE A 99 -10.12 16.25 -7.46
CA ILE A 99 -10.11 16.06 -8.91
C ILE A 99 -9.06 14.99 -9.22
N VAL A 100 -9.43 13.92 -9.91
CA VAL A 100 -8.47 12.96 -10.47
C VAL A 100 -8.31 13.25 -11.96
N VAL A 101 -7.13 13.72 -12.35
CA VAL A 101 -6.80 14.09 -13.72
C VAL A 101 -6.28 12.87 -14.48
N VAL A 102 -6.94 12.57 -15.59
CA VAL A 102 -6.64 11.42 -16.44
C VAL A 102 -6.44 11.92 -17.86
N ASP A 103 -5.31 11.65 -18.48
CA ASP A 103 -5.17 11.88 -19.93
C ASP A 103 -6.11 10.90 -20.65
N ILE A 104 -7.12 11.44 -21.34
CA ILE A 104 -8.13 10.65 -22.04
C ILE A 104 -7.52 9.79 -23.18
N ASN A 105 -6.31 10.12 -23.63
CA ASN A 105 -5.63 9.39 -24.67
C ASN A 105 -4.86 8.19 -24.13
N GLU A 106 -4.44 8.24 -22.86
CA GLU A 106 -3.64 7.20 -22.19
C GLU A 106 -4.46 6.30 -21.26
N GLY A 107 -5.53 6.84 -20.66
CA GLY A 107 -6.35 6.13 -19.70
C GLY A 107 -5.70 6.04 -18.31
N PHE A 108 -6.03 4.99 -17.56
CA PHE A 108 -5.56 4.82 -16.19
C PHE A 108 -4.11 4.31 -16.15
N ARG A 109 -3.34 4.91 -15.25
CA ARG A 109 -1.94 4.56 -14.97
C ARG A 109 -1.79 4.18 -13.48
N PRO A 110 -0.68 3.59 -13.03
CA PRO A 110 -0.51 3.15 -11.64
C PRO A 110 -0.85 4.21 -10.59
N GLN A 111 -0.37 5.45 -10.77
CA GLN A 111 -0.64 6.58 -9.88
C GLN A 111 -2.10 7.06 -9.90
N THR A 112 -2.81 6.82 -11.01
CA THR A 112 -4.27 7.07 -11.05
C THR A 112 -4.99 6.08 -10.16
N ILE A 113 -4.61 4.80 -10.22
CA ILE A 113 -5.20 3.74 -9.40
C ILE A 113 -4.90 4.01 -7.92
N GLU A 114 -3.65 4.32 -7.60
CA GLU A 114 -3.20 4.72 -6.27
C GLU A 114 -4.00 5.92 -5.73
N ALA A 115 -4.20 6.97 -6.53
CA ALA A 115 -5.00 8.12 -6.14
C ALA A 115 -6.46 7.72 -5.81
N LEU A 116 -7.07 6.85 -6.61
CA LEU A 116 -8.44 6.39 -6.37
C LEU A 116 -8.55 5.56 -5.08
N GLN A 117 -7.53 4.77 -4.76
CA GLN A 117 -7.46 3.99 -3.51
C GLN A 117 -7.30 4.89 -2.30
N ILE A 118 -6.41 5.90 -2.37
CA ILE A 118 -6.29 6.92 -1.32
C ILE A 118 -7.64 7.58 -1.07
N LEU A 119 -8.33 8.04 -2.12
CA LEU A 119 -9.63 8.70 -2.00
C LEU A 119 -10.71 7.76 -1.43
N ARG A 120 -10.69 6.47 -1.79
CA ARG A 120 -11.56 5.44 -1.20
C ARG A 120 -11.30 5.27 0.30
N ASN A 121 -10.03 5.18 0.70
CA ASN A 121 -9.63 4.92 2.09
C ASN A 121 -9.98 6.08 3.03
N TYR A 122 -9.95 7.32 2.53
CA TYR A 122 -10.39 8.51 3.26
C TYR A 122 -11.86 8.88 3.01
N LYS A 123 -12.58 8.12 2.18
CA LYS A 123 -13.98 8.39 1.78
C LYS A 123 -14.16 9.81 1.20
N THR A 124 -13.12 10.31 0.53
CA THR A 124 -13.08 11.65 -0.04
C THR A 124 -13.84 11.67 -1.37
N PRO A 125 -14.95 12.43 -1.51
CA PRO A 125 -15.67 12.56 -2.79
C PRO A 125 -14.77 13.14 -3.89
N PHE A 126 -14.95 12.69 -5.13
CA PHE A 126 -14.11 13.15 -6.24
C PHE A 126 -14.82 13.18 -7.59
N VAL A 127 -14.19 13.90 -8.52
CA VAL A 127 -14.57 13.97 -9.94
C VAL A 127 -13.38 13.58 -10.82
N ILE A 128 -13.65 13.01 -12.00
CA ILE A 128 -12.60 12.72 -12.98
C ILE A 128 -12.51 13.86 -13.99
N ALA A 129 -11.33 14.46 -14.14
CA ALA A 129 -11.02 15.34 -15.25
C ALA A 129 -10.39 14.51 -16.37
N ALA A 130 -11.17 14.16 -17.40
CA ALA A 130 -10.68 13.47 -18.58
C ALA A 130 -10.00 14.49 -19.52
N ASN A 131 -8.74 14.78 -19.22
CA ASN A 131 -7.95 15.88 -19.76
C ASN A 131 -7.36 15.55 -21.15
N LYS A 132 -6.88 16.59 -21.83
CA LYS A 132 -6.23 16.56 -23.15
C LYS A 132 -7.15 16.13 -24.30
N ILE A 133 -8.42 16.52 -24.25
CA ILE A 133 -9.36 16.32 -25.38
C ILE A 133 -8.90 17.02 -26.67
N ASP A 134 -8.13 18.09 -26.55
CA ASP A 134 -7.53 18.82 -27.67
C ASP A 134 -6.55 17.96 -28.50
N ARG A 135 -6.03 16.87 -27.94
CA ARG A 135 -5.13 15.93 -28.63
C ARG A 135 -5.87 14.85 -29.42
N ILE A 136 -7.20 14.79 -29.35
CA ILE A 136 -7.98 13.83 -30.13
C ILE A 136 -7.88 14.19 -31.62
N HIS A 137 -7.55 13.23 -32.46
CA HIS A 137 -7.28 13.49 -33.87
C HIS A 137 -8.49 14.07 -34.63
N GLY A 138 -8.36 15.33 -35.03
CA GLY A 138 -9.40 16.10 -35.70
C GLY A 138 -10.27 16.96 -34.77
N TRP A 139 -9.92 17.05 -33.49
CA TRP A 139 -10.57 17.97 -32.55
C TRP A 139 -10.46 19.42 -33.03
N ARG A 140 -11.59 20.14 -33.02
CA ARG A 140 -11.67 21.55 -33.37
C ARG A 140 -11.78 22.37 -32.09
N VAL A 141 -10.69 23.04 -31.73
CA VAL A 141 -10.56 23.80 -30.48
C VAL A 141 -11.55 24.97 -30.43
N GLN A 142 -12.34 25.02 -29.35
CA GLN A 142 -13.20 26.15 -29.00
C GLN A 142 -12.76 26.72 -27.64
N LYS A 143 -11.78 27.62 -27.66
CA LYS A 143 -11.09 28.10 -26.43
C LYS A 143 -12.05 28.58 -25.35
N ASP A 144 -11.76 28.15 -24.12
CA ASP A 144 -12.44 28.55 -22.89
C ASP A 144 -13.98 28.32 -22.91
N GLN A 145 -14.49 27.43 -23.77
CA GLN A 145 -15.91 27.09 -23.84
C GLN A 145 -16.27 25.92 -22.91
N PRO A 146 -17.53 25.89 -22.41
CA PRO A 146 -18.08 24.69 -21.78
C PRO A 146 -18.04 23.48 -22.72
N PHE A 147 -17.81 22.30 -22.14
CA PHE A 147 -17.66 21.04 -22.86
C PHE A 147 -18.81 20.79 -23.84
N ASN A 148 -20.06 20.93 -23.39
CA ASN A 148 -21.23 20.64 -24.24
C ASN A 148 -21.27 21.50 -25.51
N LYS A 149 -20.79 22.76 -25.44
CA LYS A 149 -20.74 23.65 -26.60
C LYS A 149 -19.66 23.24 -27.60
N THR A 150 -18.47 22.88 -27.10
CA THR A 150 -17.39 22.43 -27.99
C THR A 150 -17.70 21.07 -28.59
N PHE A 151 -18.25 20.14 -27.80
CA PHE A 151 -18.60 18.79 -28.23
C PHE A 151 -19.63 18.82 -29.38
N ALA A 152 -20.68 19.64 -29.26
CA ALA A 152 -21.71 19.79 -30.29
C ALA A 152 -21.18 20.33 -31.63
N GLN A 153 -20.01 20.98 -31.65
CA GLN A 153 -19.38 21.53 -32.87
C GLN A 153 -18.37 20.57 -33.51
N GLN A 154 -18.07 19.45 -32.86
CA GLN A 154 -17.23 18.40 -33.42
C GLN A 154 -18.00 17.61 -34.48
N ASN A 155 -17.28 16.99 -35.42
CA ASN A 155 -17.90 16.05 -36.35
C ASN A 155 -18.19 14.70 -35.66
N GLU A 156 -19.10 13.90 -36.26
CA GLU A 156 -19.54 12.61 -35.70
C GLU A 156 -18.38 11.65 -35.42
N ARG A 157 -17.35 11.62 -36.29
CA ARG A 157 -16.16 10.78 -36.09
C ARG A 157 -15.42 11.14 -34.81
N VAL A 158 -15.17 12.43 -34.58
CA VAL A 158 -14.47 12.92 -33.38
C VAL A 158 -15.31 12.72 -32.13
N GLN A 159 -16.63 12.96 -32.21
CA GLN A 159 -17.56 12.66 -31.12
C GLN A 159 -17.50 11.18 -30.74
N GLY A 160 -17.57 10.27 -31.72
CA GLY A 160 -17.49 8.83 -31.48
C GLY A 160 -16.18 8.38 -30.84
N ILE A 161 -15.04 8.98 -31.22
CA ILE A 161 -13.74 8.70 -30.58
C ILE A 161 -13.78 9.13 -29.11
N LEU A 162 -14.27 10.34 -28.82
CA LEU A 162 -14.37 10.82 -27.43
C LEU A 162 -15.30 9.92 -26.60
N GLU A 163 -16.47 9.57 -27.12
CA GLU A 163 -17.44 8.69 -26.44
C GLU A 163 -16.81 7.33 -26.11
N THR A 164 -16.10 6.72 -27.05
CA THR A 164 -15.40 5.45 -26.84
C THR A 164 -14.40 5.57 -25.70
N LYS A 165 -13.58 6.63 -25.70
CA LYS A 165 -12.58 6.86 -24.65
C LYS A 165 -13.20 7.14 -23.29
N VAL A 166 -14.29 7.89 -23.22
CA VAL A 166 -15.03 8.10 -21.96
C VAL A 166 -15.60 6.77 -21.46
N TYR A 167 -16.15 5.94 -22.34
CA TYR A 167 -16.67 4.63 -21.99
C TYR A 167 -15.59 3.67 -21.47
N GLU A 168 -14.37 3.72 -22.01
CA GLU A 168 -13.22 2.98 -21.48
C GLU A 168 -12.90 3.40 -20.03
N LEU A 169 -12.97 4.69 -19.71
CA LEU A 169 -12.79 5.18 -18.33
C LEU A 169 -13.91 4.69 -17.41
N VAL A 170 -15.16 4.70 -17.89
CA VAL A 170 -16.31 4.14 -17.14
C VAL A 170 -16.10 2.66 -16.84
N GLY A 171 -15.66 1.88 -17.83
CA GLY A 171 -15.35 0.45 -17.65
C GLY A 171 -14.28 0.23 -16.58
N LYS A 172 -13.18 0.99 -16.62
CA LYS A 172 -12.11 0.90 -15.62
C LYS A 172 -12.53 1.31 -14.22
N LEU A 173 -13.38 2.32 -14.08
CA LEU A 173 -13.95 2.70 -12.78
C LEU A 173 -14.88 1.59 -12.26
N SER A 174 -15.67 0.98 -13.14
CA SER A 174 -16.53 -0.16 -12.78
C SER A 174 -15.72 -1.37 -12.32
N ASP A 175 -14.61 -1.70 -12.98
CA ASP A 175 -13.68 -2.78 -12.56
C ASP A 175 -13.17 -2.54 -11.13
N LEU A 176 -12.94 -1.27 -10.78
CA LEU A 176 -12.54 -0.87 -9.43
C LEU A 176 -13.70 -0.82 -8.45
N GLY A 177 -14.96 -0.96 -8.88
CA GLY A 177 -16.16 -0.92 -8.03
C GLY A 177 -16.79 0.48 -7.89
N PHE A 178 -16.48 1.40 -8.78
CA PHE A 178 -17.05 2.74 -8.82
C PHE A 178 -18.12 2.85 -9.92
N ASN A 179 -19.27 3.46 -9.59
CA ASN A 179 -20.24 3.88 -10.59
C ASN A 179 -19.86 5.27 -11.11
N SER A 180 -19.82 5.43 -12.44
CA SER A 180 -19.40 6.69 -13.06
C SER A 180 -20.04 6.90 -14.41
N GLU A 181 -20.22 8.16 -14.80
CA GLU A 181 -20.73 8.53 -16.13
C GLU A 181 -20.28 9.96 -16.47
N ARG A 182 -20.36 10.34 -17.75
CA ARG A 182 -20.11 11.73 -18.17
C ARG A 182 -21.06 12.69 -17.45
N PHE A 183 -20.52 13.80 -16.98
CA PHE A 183 -21.20 14.70 -16.04
C PHE A 183 -22.58 15.21 -16.49
N ASP A 184 -22.80 15.38 -17.79
CA ASP A 184 -24.04 15.84 -18.41
C ASP A 184 -25.14 14.76 -18.48
N ARG A 185 -24.82 13.51 -18.18
CA ARG A 185 -25.74 12.36 -18.14
C ARG A 185 -26.03 11.89 -16.71
N VAL A 186 -25.32 12.41 -15.71
CA VAL A 186 -25.50 12.05 -14.31
C VAL A 186 -26.80 12.65 -13.78
N THR A 187 -27.68 11.79 -13.27
CA THR A 187 -28.93 12.19 -12.60
C THR A 187 -28.79 12.15 -11.08
N ASP A 188 -28.09 11.13 -10.55
CA ASP A 188 -27.79 10.98 -9.13
C ASP A 188 -26.29 11.17 -8.85
N PHE A 189 -25.94 12.39 -8.46
CA PHE A 189 -24.59 12.81 -8.10
C PHE A 189 -24.09 12.23 -6.77
N ALA A 190 -24.96 11.62 -5.95
CA ALA A 190 -24.53 10.97 -4.70
C ALA A 190 -24.01 9.54 -4.95
N ARG A 191 -24.43 8.91 -6.05
CA ARG A 191 -24.08 7.52 -6.37
C ARG A 191 -23.11 7.38 -7.53
N ASN A 192 -22.96 8.41 -8.36
CA ASN A 192 -22.16 8.37 -9.57
C ASN A 192 -21.05 9.42 -9.54
N ILE A 193 -19.83 8.98 -9.83
CA ILE A 193 -18.69 9.86 -10.07
C ILE A 193 -18.85 10.52 -11.44
N CYS A 194 -18.70 11.85 -11.48
CA CYS A 194 -18.75 12.60 -12.71
C CYS A 194 -17.42 12.53 -13.47
N ILE A 195 -17.48 12.18 -14.75
CA ILE A 195 -16.38 12.33 -15.69
C ILE A 195 -16.60 13.61 -16.49
N VAL A 196 -15.70 14.57 -16.35
CA VAL A 196 -15.72 15.86 -17.06
C VAL A 196 -14.60 15.87 -18.09
N PRO A 197 -14.89 15.83 -19.40
CA PRO A 197 -13.88 15.99 -20.43
C PRO A 197 -13.34 17.42 -20.42
N THR A 198 -12.01 17.57 -20.39
CA THR A 198 -11.33 18.86 -20.21
C THR A 198 -10.13 18.99 -21.13
N SER A 199 -9.73 20.24 -21.37
CA SER A 199 -8.39 20.57 -21.86
C SER A 199 -7.80 21.68 -20.99
N ALA A 200 -6.78 21.31 -20.22
CA ALA A 200 -5.96 22.26 -19.49
C ALA A 200 -5.25 23.27 -20.41
N LEU A 201 -4.99 22.90 -21.67
CA LEU A 201 -4.34 23.78 -22.64
C LEU A 201 -5.30 24.83 -23.20
N THR A 202 -6.47 24.40 -23.66
CA THR A 202 -7.42 25.27 -24.38
C THR A 202 -8.46 25.91 -23.48
N GLY A 203 -8.64 25.39 -22.26
CA GLY A 203 -9.65 25.83 -21.29
C GLY A 203 -11.02 25.19 -21.47
N GLU A 204 -11.18 24.32 -22.47
CA GLU A 204 -12.43 23.61 -22.71
C GLU A 204 -12.77 22.70 -21.51
N GLY A 205 -14.03 22.75 -21.05
CA GLY A 205 -14.50 21.91 -19.94
C GLY A 205 -14.14 22.38 -18.52
N ILE A 206 -13.23 23.36 -18.36
CA ILE A 206 -12.90 23.93 -17.05
C ILE A 206 -14.10 24.64 -16.40
N PRO A 207 -14.92 25.42 -17.15
CA PRO A 207 -16.20 25.91 -16.64
C PRO A 207 -17.07 24.84 -15.98
N ASP A 208 -17.13 23.65 -16.58
CA ASP A 208 -17.99 22.55 -16.15
C ASP A 208 -17.46 21.87 -14.89
N ILE A 209 -16.15 21.59 -14.81
CA ILE A 209 -15.58 20.94 -13.62
C ILE A 209 -15.71 21.83 -12.37
N LEU A 210 -15.47 23.14 -12.51
CA LEU A 210 -15.67 24.09 -11.40
C LEU A 210 -17.12 24.13 -10.95
N MET A 211 -18.07 24.10 -11.90
CA MET A 211 -19.49 24.08 -11.60
C MET A 211 -19.91 22.80 -10.85
N VAL A 212 -19.40 21.63 -11.28
CA VAL A 212 -19.66 20.36 -10.60
C VAL A 212 -19.15 20.41 -9.16
N LEU A 213 -17.91 20.87 -8.94
CA LEU A 213 -17.32 20.95 -7.59
C LEU A 213 -18.10 21.89 -6.66
N VAL A 214 -18.45 23.09 -7.14
CA VAL A 214 -19.28 24.04 -6.38
C VAL A 214 -20.65 23.44 -6.05
N GLY A 215 -21.26 22.76 -7.02
CA GLY A 215 -22.56 22.09 -6.84
C GLY A 215 -22.50 20.98 -5.79
N LEU A 216 -21.46 20.13 -5.83
CA LEU A 216 -21.24 19.06 -4.85
C LEU A 216 -21.03 19.64 -3.44
N ALA A 217 -20.16 20.65 -3.32
CA ALA A 217 -19.88 21.28 -2.03
C ALA A 217 -21.14 21.90 -1.41
N GLN A 218 -21.89 22.67 -2.21
CA GLN A 218 -23.11 23.30 -1.76
C GLN A 218 -24.16 22.27 -1.32
N ARG A 219 -24.38 21.22 -2.12
CA ARG A 219 -25.46 20.26 -1.90
C ARG A 219 -25.16 19.28 -0.76
N TYR A 220 -23.92 18.82 -0.63
CA TYR A 220 -23.59 17.69 0.23
C TYR A 220 -22.66 18.05 1.41
N MET A 221 -21.99 19.22 1.41
CA MET A 221 -20.92 19.52 2.36
C MET A 221 -21.16 20.75 3.24
N THR A 222 -22.30 21.44 3.08
CA THR A 222 -22.57 22.67 3.84
C THR A 222 -22.41 22.49 5.36
N GLU A 223 -22.76 21.33 5.91
CA GLU A 223 -22.59 21.02 7.33
C GLU A 223 -21.13 20.77 7.74
N SER A 224 -20.36 20.01 6.94
CA SER A 224 -18.94 19.75 7.22
C SER A 224 -18.04 20.97 6.98
N LEU A 225 -18.51 21.95 6.22
CA LEU A 225 -17.82 23.21 5.94
C LEU A 225 -18.08 24.29 6.99
N LYS A 226 -18.86 24.03 8.05
CA LYS A 226 -19.04 24.99 9.14
C LYS A 226 -17.70 25.27 9.82
N VAL A 227 -17.43 26.54 10.09
CA VAL A 227 -16.16 26.99 10.66
C VAL A 227 -16.39 27.84 11.92
N SER A 228 -15.59 27.58 12.94
CA SER A 228 -15.49 28.34 14.17
C SER A 228 -14.68 29.61 13.94
N ALA A 229 -15.15 30.50 13.06
CA ALA A 229 -14.37 31.64 12.54
C ALA A 229 -13.75 32.60 13.59
N ASP A 230 -14.24 32.58 14.82
CA ASP A 230 -13.73 33.40 15.94
C ASP A 230 -12.88 32.58 16.95
N GLY A 231 -12.76 31.26 16.74
CA GLY A 231 -12.09 30.32 17.63
C GLY A 231 -10.57 30.18 17.38
N PRO A 232 -9.88 29.40 18.23
CA PRO A 232 -8.48 29.03 17.99
C PRO A 232 -8.35 28.24 16.68
N GLY A 233 -7.28 28.53 15.93
CA GLY A 233 -6.99 27.85 14.67
C GLY A 233 -6.68 26.35 14.85
N ALA A 234 -7.17 25.55 13.90
CA ALA A 234 -6.78 24.16 13.72
C ALA A 234 -6.35 23.95 12.26
N GLY A 235 -5.22 23.29 12.08
CA GLY A 235 -4.65 23.03 10.77
C GLY A 235 -3.83 21.76 10.73
N THR A 236 -3.36 21.42 9.53
CA THR A 236 -2.46 20.29 9.29
C THR A 236 -1.21 20.79 8.60
N VAL A 237 -0.05 20.38 9.11
CA VAL A 237 1.25 20.68 8.50
C VAL A 237 1.36 19.93 7.19
N LEU A 238 1.49 20.67 6.10
CA LEU A 238 1.78 20.10 4.79
C LEU A 238 3.27 19.86 4.64
N GLU A 239 4.14 20.84 4.82
CA GLU A 239 5.57 20.65 4.58
C GLU A 239 6.38 21.43 5.61
N VAL A 240 7.57 20.93 5.94
CA VAL A 240 8.56 21.62 6.77
C VAL A 240 9.72 21.98 5.87
N LYS A 241 10.05 23.27 5.78
CA LYS A 241 11.07 23.78 4.86
C LYS A 241 11.94 24.85 5.50
N GLU A 242 13.22 24.82 5.17
CA GLU A 242 14.12 25.92 5.47
C GLU A 242 13.99 27.02 4.43
N GLU A 243 13.71 28.23 4.89
CA GLU A 243 13.50 29.41 4.04
C GLU A 243 14.55 30.47 4.36
N ARG A 244 15.13 31.05 3.31
CA ARG A 244 16.19 32.07 3.45
C ARG A 244 15.64 33.28 4.22
N GLY A 245 16.29 33.61 5.33
CA GLY A 245 15.91 34.75 6.18
C GLY A 245 14.74 34.50 7.14
N LEU A 246 14.06 33.35 7.06
CA LEU A 246 13.00 32.95 7.99
C LEU A 246 13.38 31.73 8.85
N GLY A 247 14.40 30.97 8.44
CA GLY A 247 14.78 29.71 9.07
C GLY A 247 13.78 28.61 8.72
N MET A 248 13.59 27.64 9.61
CA MET A 248 12.56 26.61 9.41
C MET A 248 11.15 27.22 9.44
N THR A 249 10.32 26.78 8.49
CA THR A 249 8.94 27.22 8.30
C THR A 249 8.04 26.02 8.06
N LEU A 250 6.76 26.17 8.40
CA LEU A 250 5.70 25.20 8.10
C LEU A 250 4.82 25.74 6.98
N ASP A 251 4.63 24.96 5.93
CA ASP A 251 3.50 25.15 5.01
C ASP A 251 2.29 24.44 5.65
N LEU A 252 1.23 25.18 5.94
CA LEU A 252 0.07 24.72 6.72
C LEU A 252 -1.22 24.96 5.93
N ILE A 253 -2.15 24.00 6.00
CA ILE A 253 -3.56 24.29 5.68
C ILE A 253 -4.33 24.46 6.98
N LEU A 254 -4.84 25.67 7.19
CA LEU A 254 -5.77 25.99 8.26
C LEU A 254 -7.18 25.62 7.80
N TYR A 255 -7.83 24.68 8.48
CA TYR A 255 -9.18 24.21 8.12
C TYR A 255 -10.24 24.60 9.16
N ASP A 256 -9.87 25.04 10.36
CA ASP A 256 -10.80 25.68 11.29
C ASP A 256 -10.16 26.87 12.04
N GLY A 257 -11.00 27.76 12.55
CA GLY A 257 -10.60 28.86 13.42
C GLY A 257 -9.70 29.91 12.76
N THR A 258 -8.96 30.62 13.61
CA THR A 258 -8.06 31.71 13.22
C THR A 258 -6.68 31.53 13.85
N LEU A 259 -5.64 31.73 13.04
CA LEU A 259 -4.25 31.82 13.47
C LEU A 259 -3.75 33.26 13.34
N ALA A 260 -3.06 33.76 14.36
CA ALA A 260 -2.49 35.11 14.40
C ALA A 260 -1.01 35.11 14.79
N VAL A 261 -0.30 36.17 14.40
CA VAL A 261 1.07 36.41 14.86
C VAL A 261 1.07 36.62 16.37
N GLY A 262 1.97 35.92 17.07
CA GLY A 262 2.06 35.91 18.52
C GLY A 262 1.25 34.80 19.21
N ASP A 263 0.38 34.10 18.47
CA ASP A 263 -0.30 32.92 19.01
C ASP A 263 0.73 31.83 19.39
N GLU A 264 0.43 31.12 20.48
CA GLU A 264 1.11 29.89 20.84
C GLU A 264 0.49 28.74 20.06
N ILE A 265 1.34 27.89 19.51
CA ILE A 265 0.96 26.74 18.69
C ILE A 265 1.57 25.47 19.27
N VAL A 266 0.80 24.39 19.16
CA VAL A 266 1.19 23.04 19.54
C VAL A 266 1.16 22.20 18.27
N VAL A 267 2.24 21.44 18.05
CA VAL A 267 2.43 20.59 16.87
C VAL A 267 3.26 19.37 17.24
N ALA A 268 3.05 18.25 16.56
CA ALA A 268 3.80 17.03 16.82
C ALA A 268 5.16 17.01 16.14
N GLY A 269 6.19 16.60 16.88
CA GLY A 269 7.51 16.26 16.36
C GLY A 269 7.83 14.76 16.49
N ASN A 270 9.01 14.36 16.01
CA ASN A 270 9.44 12.95 15.94
C ASN A 270 9.36 12.19 17.29
N GLU A 271 9.71 12.84 18.39
CA GLU A 271 9.78 12.21 19.72
C GLU A 271 9.09 13.05 20.82
N GLU A 272 8.62 14.26 20.48
CA GLU A 272 8.06 15.20 21.44
C GLU A 272 6.93 16.04 20.83
N ILE A 273 6.09 16.60 21.69
CA ILE A 273 5.18 17.67 21.30
C ILE A 273 5.94 19.00 21.36
N ILE A 274 5.92 19.73 20.25
CA ILE A 274 6.60 21.00 20.10
C ILE A 274 5.61 22.12 20.40
N GLU A 275 5.97 22.96 21.37
CA GLU A 275 5.23 24.15 21.75
C GLU A 275 6.03 25.40 21.42
N THR A 276 5.47 26.28 20.61
CA THR A 276 6.20 27.45 20.12
C THR A 276 5.26 28.62 19.81
N LYS A 277 5.84 29.79 19.52
CA LYS A 277 5.06 31.01 19.21
C LYS A 277 5.28 31.46 17.78
N VAL A 278 4.18 31.79 17.11
CA VAL A 278 4.19 32.28 15.73
C VAL A 278 4.88 33.64 15.66
N ARG A 279 5.94 33.72 14.85
CA ARG A 279 6.66 34.97 14.57
C ARG A 279 6.13 35.68 13.33
N SER A 280 5.77 34.92 12.31
CA SER A 280 5.28 35.48 11.04
C SER A 280 4.29 34.55 10.36
N LEU A 281 3.31 35.15 9.70
CA LEU A 281 2.37 34.48 8.83
C LEU A 281 2.48 35.08 7.43
N LEU A 282 2.60 34.19 6.45
CA LEU A 282 2.76 34.51 5.05
C LEU A 282 1.60 33.86 4.29
N LYS A 283 0.72 34.68 3.71
CA LYS A 283 -0.40 34.21 2.91
C LYS A 283 -0.06 34.37 1.42
N PRO A 284 -0.26 33.35 0.58
CA PRO A 284 -0.17 33.52 -0.86
C PRO A 284 -1.25 34.52 -1.33
N ARG A 285 -0.90 35.44 -2.23
CA ARG A 285 -1.87 36.35 -2.85
C ARG A 285 -2.91 35.53 -3.65
N PRO A 286 -4.17 36.01 -3.80
CA PRO A 286 -5.18 35.32 -4.60
C PRO A 286 -4.66 34.97 -6.00
N MET A 287 -5.04 33.79 -6.52
CA MET A 287 -4.59 33.27 -7.82
C MET A 287 -3.07 33.04 -7.97
N LYS A 288 -2.31 33.03 -6.86
CA LYS A 288 -0.87 32.74 -6.84
C LYS A 288 -0.55 31.65 -5.82
N GLU A 289 0.49 30.87 -6.09
CA GLU A 289 0.92 29.72 -5.28
C GLU A 289 1.95 30.09 -4.19
N ILE A 290 2.14 29.18 -3.24
CA ILE A 290 3.04 29.26 -2.08
C ILE A 290 4.53 29.12 -2.47
N LEU A 291 4.89 28.68 -3.67
CA LEU A 291 6.25 28.17 -3.93
C LEU A 291 7.32 29.22 -4.34
N ILE A 292 7.02 30.52 -4.43
CA ILE A 292 7.96 31.53 -4.98
C ILE A 292 8.10 32.75 -4.04
N GLU A 293 9.33 33.05 -3.61
CA GLU A 293 9.71 34.06 -2.59
C GLU A 293 9.07 35.45 -2.80
N GLU A 294 8.81 35.89 -4.03
CA GLU A 294 8.27 37.24 -4.33
C GLU A 294 6.74 37.39 -4.19
N ARG A 295 6.00 36.39 -3.70
CA ARG A 295 4.52 36.35 -3.82
C ARG A 295 3.71 36.30 -2.53
N PHE A 296 4.36 36.34 -1.38
CA PHE A 296 3.67 36.30 -0.10
C PHE A 296 3.30 37.68 0.44
N GLU A 297 2.08 37.79 0.97
CA GLU A 297 1.67 38.90 1.79
C GLU A 297 1.85 38.54 3.26
N ARG A 298 2.61 39.37 3.99
CA ARG A 298 2.70 39.27 5.45
C ARG A 298 1.37 39.70 6.03
N VAL A 299 0.74 38.81 6.78
CA VAL A 299 -0.57 39.02 7.40
C VAL A 299 -0.46 38.91 8.91
N ARG A 300 -1.30 39.65 9.64
CA ARG A 300 -1.34 39.58 11.10
C ARG A 300 -2.18 38.41 11.61
N SER A 301 -3.21 38.03 10.86
CA SER A 301 -4.13 36.96 11.19
C SER A 301 -4.75 36.35 9.93
N VAL A 302 -5.07 35.05 9.98
CA VAL A 302 -5.74 34.32 8.90
C VAL A 302 -6.83 33.43 9.49
N THR A 303 -8.00 33.43 8.86
CA THR A 303 -9.14 32.55 9.19
C THR A 303 -9.25 31.44 8.14
N ALA A 304 -9.64 30.24 8.57
CA ALA A 304 -9.85 29.09 7.70
C ALA A 304 -10.95 29.32 6.63
N ALA A 305 -10.89 28.67 5.46
CA ALA A 305 -9.84 27.76 5.00
C ALA A 305 -8.72 28.54 4.30
N ALA A 306 -7.46 28.25 4.64
CA ALA A 306 -6.32 28.95 4.02
C ALA A 306 -5.06 28.09 4.01
N GLY A 307 -4.33 28.13 2.88
CA GLY A 307 -2.92 27.74 2.86
C GLY A 307 -2.06 28.91 3.33
N ILE A 308 -1.23 28.68 4.34
CA ILE A 308 -0.38 29.70 4.96
C ILE A 308 1.00 29.12 5.26
N LYS A 309 2.02 29.95 5.13
CA LYS A 309 3.37 29.63 5.61
C LYS A 309 3.57 30.27 6.98
N VAL A 310 3.98 29.47 7.95
CA VAL A 310 4.15 29.84 9.36
C VAL A 310 5.64 29.78 9.70
N ALA A 311 6.17 30.88 10.21
CA ALA A 311 7.53 30.93 10.75
C ALA A 311 7.48 31.00 12.28
N ALA A 312 8.16 30.07 12.95
CA ALA A 312 8.27 29.99 14.40
C ALA A 312 9.62 29.37 14.80
N PRO A 313 10.12 29.56 16.03
CA PRO A 313 11.32 28.87 16.49
C PRO A 313 11.06 27.39 16.77
N LYS A 314 12.12 26.58 16.75
CA LYS A 314 12.11 25.14 17.12
C LYS A 314 11.19 24.28 16.25
N LEU A 315 11.23 24.48 14.93
CA LEU A 315 10.38 23.72 13.99
C LEU A 315 11.10 22.54 13.34
N ASP A 316 12.40 22.35 13.62
CA ASP A 316 13.28 21.38 12.94
C ASP A 316 12.82 19.92 13.13
N GLY A 317 12.13 19.61 14.23
CA GLY A 317 11.65 18.26 14.55
C GLY A 317 10.20 17.98 14.17
N VAL A 318 9.49 18.93 13.55
CA VAL A 318 8.05 18.79 13.22
C VAL A 318 7.83 17.72 12.16
N ILE A 319 6.81 16.89 12.35
CA ILE A 319 6.43 15.86 11.39
C ILE A 319 5.44 16.44 10.37
N ALA A 320 5.68 16.24 9.08
CA ALA A 320 4.69 16.60 8.08
C ALA A 320 3.45 15.69 8.16
N GLY A 321 2.26 16.28 8.07
CA GLY A 321 0.98 15.65 8.36
C GLY A 321 0.52 15.82 9.81
N SER A 322 1.36 16.36 10.70
CA SER A 322 0.97 16.58 12.09
C SER A 322 -0.18 17.60 12.20
N PRO A 323 -1.13 17.37 13.12
CA PRO A 323 -2.08 18.41 13.48
C PRO A 323 -1.35 19.57 14.16
N LEU A 324 -1.73 20.78 13.80
CA LEU A 324 -1.38 22.02 14.48
C LEU A 324 -2.62 22.55 15.18
N ARG A 325 -2.46 22.94 16.44
CA ARG A 325 -3.50 23.58 17.25
C ARG A 325 -3.00 24.91 17.82
N VAL A 326 -3.83 25.92 17.74
CA VAL A 326 -3.60 27.21 18.40
C VAL A 326 -4.06 27.13 19.84
N VAL A 327 -3.20 27.56 20.76
CA VAL A 327 -3.53 27.66 22.18
C VAL A 327 -3.97 29.09 22.49
N ARG A 328 -5.22 29.24 22.93
CA ARG A 328 -5.74 30.49 23.49
C ARG A 328 -6.49 30.19 24.78
N GLY A 329 -6.16 30.91 25.85
CA GLY A 329 -6.76 30.70 27.18
C GLY A 329 -6.00 29.69 28.05
N PRO A 330 -6.58 29.27 29.19
CA PRO A 330 -5.89 28.44 30.19
C PRO A 330 -5.79 26.95 29.83
N ASN A 331 -6.46 26.49 28.77
CA ASN A 331 -6.60 25.07 28.43
C ASN A 331 -5.38 24.51 27.66
N ARG A 332 -4.17 24.94 28.01
CA ARG A 332 -2.95 24.54 27.31
C ARG A 332 -2.73 23.03 27.37
N ASP A 333 -2.78 22.46 28.57
CA ASP A 333 -2.50 21.04 28.79
C ASP A 333 -3.52 20.14 28.07
N GLU A 334 -4.78 20.58 28.00
CA GLU A 334 -5.82 19.87 27.23
C GLU A 334 -5.52 19.86 25.73
N VAL A 335 -5.04 20.98 25.16
CA VAL A 335 -4.69 21.07 23.74
C VAL A 335 -3.45 20.23 23.42
N VAL A 336 -2.46 20.23 24.31
CA VAL A 336 -1.26 19.38 24.17
C VAL A 336 -1.66 17.91 24.14
N GLU A 337 -2.52 17.51 25.06
CA GLU A 337 -2.94 16.11 25.14
C GLU A 337 -3.87 15.71 24.00
N GLN A 338 -4.68 16.64 23.48
CA GLN A 338 -5.43 16.43 22.24
C GLN A 338 -4.50 16.16 21.05
N VAL A 339 -3.45 16.97 20.86
CA VAL A 339 -2.49 16.76 19.75
C VAL A 339 -1.75 15.43 19.93
N ARG A 340 -1.36 15.08 21.16
CA ARG A 340 -0.74 13.79 21.45
C ARG A 340 -1.67 12.64 21.13
N HIS A 341 -2.94 12.72 21.53
CA HIS A 341 -3.94 11.69 21.25
C HIS A 341 -4.18 11.56 19.74
N GLU A 342 -4.32 12.66 19.00
CA GLU A 342 -4.50 12.63 17.53
C GLU A 342 -3.32 11.97 16.79
N VAL A 343 -2.11 12.04 17.35
CA VAL A 343 -0.90 11.41 16.79
C VAL A 343 -0.74 9.96 17.26
N GLN A 344 -1.29 9.59 18.42
CA GLN A 344 -1.32 8.20 18.89
C GLN A 344 -2.46 7.40 18.27
N ASP A 345 -3.58 8.07 17.96
CA ASP A 345 -4.77 7.54 17.29
C ASP A 345 -4.61 7.35 15.78
N ILE A 346 -3.40 7.54 15.23
CA ILE A 346 -3.09 7.11 13.86
C ILE A 346 -3.66 5.70 13.72
N GLN A 347 -4.66 5.54 12.85
CA GLN A 347 -5.55 4.37 12.79
C GLN A 347 -4.79 3.15 12.27
N VAL A 348 -3.88 2.63 13.08
CA VAL A 348 -3.09 1.44 12.81
C VAL A 348 -3.65 0.34 13.71
N THR A 349 -4.27 -0.65 13.07
CA THR A 349 -4.69 -1.87 13.75
C THR A 349 -3.45 -2.69 14.06
N LEU A 350 -2.96 -2.61 15.30
CA LEU A 350 -1.82 -3.39 15.76
C LEU A 350 -2.24 -4.80 16.20
N SER A 351 -1.36 -5.77 15.99
CA SER A 351 -1.52 -7.17 16.37
C SER A 351 -0.34 -7.61 17.23
N ASP A 352 -0.54 -8.61 18.09
CA ASP A 352 0.54 -9.16 18.93
C ASP A 352 1.65 -9.84 18.10
N LEU A 353 1.31 -10.29 16.89
CA LEU A 353 2.24 -10.86 15.91
C LEU A 353 2.03 -10.12 14.58
N GLY A 354 3.10 -9.73 13.91
CA GLY A 354 3.02 -8.96 12.68
C GLY A 354 4.38 -8.39 12.28
N ILE A 355 4.40 -7.72 11.13
CA ILE A 355 5.59 -7.00 10.65
C ILE A 355 5.73 -5.63 11.30
N ILE A 356 6.91 -5.03 11.19
CA ILE A 356 7.16 -3.64 11.60
C ILE A 356 7.06 -2.74 10.38
N ILE A 357 6.40 -1.58 10.50
CA ILE A 357 6.31 -0.59 9.43
C ILE A 357 6.86 0.77 9.89
N ARG A 358 7.61 1.41 8.99
CA ARG A 358 8.17 2.76 9.15
C ARG A 358 7.81 3.61 7.94
N ALA A 359 7.47 4.88 8.16
CA ALA A 359 7.19 5.83 7.09
C ALA A 359 7.71 7.22 7.41
N ASP A 360 7.92 8.06 6.41
CA ASP A 360 8.41 9.43 6.59
C ASP A 360 7.42 10.37 7.28
N THR A 361 6.11 10.09 7.18
CA THR A 361 5.03 11.01 7.52
C THR A 361 3.82 10.25 8.06
N ILE A 362 2.98 10.94 8.84
CA ILE A 362 1.79 10.32 9.48
C ILE A 362 0.82 9.75 8.43
N GLY A 363 0.44 10.56 7.43
CA GLY A 363 -0.52 10.12 6.41
C GLY A 363 -0.02 8.97 5.53
N ALA A 364 1.30 8.82 5.39
CA ALA A 364 1.92 7.71 4.68
C ALA A 364 1.90 6.42 5.50
N LEU A 365 2.15 6.53 6.81
CA LEU A 365 2.03 5.42 7.75
C LEU A 365 0.59 4.89 7.79
N GLU A 366 -0.41 5.78 7.83
CA GLU A 366 -1.83 5.41 7.77
C GLU A 366 -2.20 4.71 6.46
N ALA A 367 -1.74 5.25 5.33
CA ALA A 367 -2.03 4.69 4.02
C ALA A 367 -1.44 3.29 3.87
N LEU A 368 -0.18 3.09 4.28
CA LEU A 368 0.48 1.79 4.28
C LEU A 368 -0.25 0.80 5.21
N SER A 369 -0.60 1.22 6.42
CA SER A 369 -1.31 0.37 7.39
C SER A 369 -2.67 -0.13 6.86
N LYS A 370 -3.48 0.76 6.28
CA LYS A 370 -4.80 0.38 5.72
C LYS A 370 -4.67 -0.58 4.55
N GLU A 371 -3.65 -0.40 3.72
CA GLU A 371 -3.42 -1.29 2.58
C GLU A 371 -3.00 -2.69 3.05
N LEU A 372 -2.10 -2.76 4.04
CA LEU A 372 -1.72 -4.02 4.68
C LEU A 372 -2.91 -4.76 5.30
N GLU A 373 -3.83 -4.03 5.95
CA GLU A 373 -5.08 -4.60 6.47
C GLU A 373 -5.95 -5.20 5.36
N GLY A 374 -6.07 -4.51 4.21
CA GLY A 374 -6.75 -5.01 3.01
C GLY A 374 -6.15 -6.31 2.46
N HIS A 375 -4.83 -6.47 2.59
CA HIS A 375 -4.08 -7.68 2.23
C HIS A 375 -4.00 -8.72 3.35
N GLN A 376 -4.70 -8.52 4.48
CA GLN A 376 -4.66 -9.38 5.66
C GLN A 376 -3.25 -9.58 6.24
N ILE A 377 -2.39 -8.58 6.11
CA ILE A 377 -1.04 -8.58 6.66
C ILE A 377 -1.07 -7.88 8.02
N GLN A 378 -0.69 -8.62 9.07
CA GLN A 378 -0.68 -8.11 10.43
C GLN A 378 0.51 -7.19 10.68
N VAL A 379 0.28 -6.07 11.36
CA VAL A 379 1.30 -5.10 11.76
C VAL A 379 1.46 -5.17 13.27
N MET A 380 2.68 -5.43 13.74
CA MET A 380 3.01 -5.45 15.17
C MET A 380 3.36 -4.06 15.69
N ARG A 381 4.03 -3.27 14.85
CA ARG A 381 4.50 -1.93 15.22
C ARG A 381 4.50 -1.00 14.03
N ALA A 382 4.10 0.24 14.25
CA ALA A 382 4.10 1.31 13.25
C ALA A 382 4.68 2.59 13.87
N ALA A 383 5.60 3.24 13.18
CA ALA A 383 6.15 4.51 13.64
C ALA A 383 6.62 5.40 12.48
N VAL A 384 6.61 6.71 12.71
CA VAL A 384 7.15 7.70 11.77
C VAL A 384 8.66 7.84 11.97
N GLY A 385 9.40 8.07 10.88
CA GLY A 385 10.84 8.28 10.88
C GLY A 385 11.64 7.15 10.23
N PRO A 386 12.98 7.24 10.25
CA PRO A 386 13.87 6.24 9.65
C PRO A 386 13.82 4.91 10.41
N VAL A 387 14.27 3.83 9.75
CA VAL A 387 14.44 2.53 10.42
C VAL A 387 15.66 2.60 11.34
N THR A 388 15.44 2.27 12.60
CA THR A 388 16.43 2.36 13.68
C THR A 388 16.97 0.99 14.06
N ARG A 389 18.08 0.96 14.80
CA ARG A 389 18.61 -0.26 15.41
C ARG A 389 17.57 -0.99 16.27
N HIS A 390 16.69 -0.26 16.97
CA HIS A 390 15.64 -0.86 17.78
C HIS A 390 14.68 -1.71 16.93
N ASP A 391 14.30 -1.21 15.75
CA ASP A 391 13.38 -1.92 14.86
C ASP A 391 13.97 -3.25 14.38
N VAL A 392 15.26 -3.26 14.03
CA VAL A 392 15.96 -4.48 13.60
C VAL A 392 16.01 -5.51 14.72
N ILE A 393 16.36 -5.09 15.94
CA ILE A 393 16.41 -5.99 17.09
C ILE A 393 15.03 -6.57 17.37
N GLU A 394 13.99 -5.73 17.38
CA GLU A 394 12.62 -6.14 17.66
C GLU A 394 12.11 -7.13 16.60
N ALA A 395 12.29 -6.83 15.30
CA ALA A 395 11.97 -7.74 14.21
C ALA A 395 12.75 -9.06 14.33
N GLY A 396 14.02 -9.01 14.73
CA GLY A 396 14.87 -10.18 14.93
C GLY A 396 14.43 -11.09 16.08
N THR A 397 13.69 -10.57 17.07
CA THR A 397 13.12 -11.37 18.17
C THR A 397 11.83 -12.10 17.79
N ILE A 398 11.23 -11.81 16.63
CA ILE A 398 10.01 -12.45 16.18
C ILE A 398 10.29 -13.91 15.83
N LYS A 399 9.60 -14.83 16.51
CA LYS A 399 9.83 -16.28 16.38
C LYS A 399 9.38 -16.85 15.03
N ASP A 400 8.31 -16.30 14.47
CA ASP A 400 7.80 -16.73 13.17
C ASP A 400 8.60 -16.03 12.06
N PRO A 401 9.38 -16.76 11.26
CA PRO A 401 10.24 -16.15 10.24
C PRO A 401 9.47 -15.41 9.15
N LEU A 402 8.16 -15.64 8.99
CA LEU A 402 7.32 -14.95 8.01
C LEU A 402 7.05 -13.49 8.41
N TYR A 403 7.17 -13.16 9.69
CA TYR A 403 6.92 -11.82 10.22
C TYR A 403 8.19 -11.06 10.59
N SER A 404 9.36 -11.69 10.45
CA SER A 404 10.68 -11.09 10.67
C SER A 404 11.06 -10.15 9.52
N ALA A 405 10.21 -9.13 9.30
CA ALA A 405 10.31 -8.18 8.20
C ALA A 405 9.97 -6.75 8.64
N ILE A 406 10.63 -5.79 7.99
CA ILE A 406 10.40 -4.35 8.17
C ILE A 406 10.06 -3.72 6.83
N LEU A 407 8.93 -3.00 6.74
CA LEU A 407 8.59 -2.18 5.57
C LEU A 407 8.93 -0.72 5.83
N ALA A 408 9.86 -0.18 5.06
CA ALA A 408 10.33 1.20 5.12
C ALA A 408 9.79 1.99 3.92
N PHE A 409 8.75 2.78 4.15
CA PHE A 409 8.10 3.55 3.11
C PHE A 409 8.62 4.99 3.04
N ASN A 410 9.30 5.32 1.94
CA ASN A 410 9.91 6.62 1.69
C ASN A 410 10.83 7.12 2.81
N THR A 411 11.45 6.22 3.57
CA THR A 411 12.26 6.55 4.75
C THR A 411 13.55 5.73 4.75
N PRO A 412 14.72 6.32 5.10
CA PRO A 412 15.98 5.61 5.03
C PRO A 412 16.17 4.66 6.22
N VAL A 413 17.06 3.69 6.05
CA VAL A 413 17.60 2.86 7.14
C VAL A 413 18.84 3.52 7.72
N LEU A 414 18.89 3.70 9.04
CA LEU A 414 20.03 4.33 9.70
C LEU A 414 21.29 3.42 9.66
N PRO A 415 22.50 4.00 9.63
CA PRO A 415 23.75 3.22 9.57
C PRO A 415 23.88 2.19 10.70
N ASP A 416 23.46 2.50 11.92
CA ASP A 416 23.51 1.60 13.07
C ASP A 416 22.52 0.42 12.95
N ALA A 417 21.41 0.60 12.24
CA ALA A 417 20.48 -0.46 11.89
C ALA A 417 21.09 -1.38 10.83
N ILE A 418 21.77 -0.83 9.82
CA ILE A 418 22.50 -1.59 8.80
C ILE A 418 23.60 -2.44 9.44
N ASP A 419 24.40 -1.84 10.33
CA ASP A 419 25.45 -2.54 11.07
C ASP A 419 24.88 -3.70 11.91
N THR A 420 23.68 -3.50 12.48
CA THR A 420 23.00 -4.54 13.27
C THR A 420 22.51 -5.70 12.38
N LEU A 421 22.01 -5.44 11.18
CA LEU A 421 21.60 -6.48 10.22
C LEU A 421 22.78 -7.33 9.72
N ALA A 422 23.98 -6.75 9.70
CA ALA A 422 25.20 -7.46 9.31
C ALA A 422 25.65 -8.50 10.34
N ASP A 423 25.13 -8.46 11.57
CA ASP A 423 25.36 -9.48 12.59
C ASP A 423 24.66 -10.79 12.20
N ALA A 424 25.37 -11.92 12.33
CA ALA A 424 24.83 -13.25 12.03
C ALA A 424 23.58 -13.60 12.87
N SER A 425 23.40 -12.97 14.03
CA SER A 425 22.21 -13.16 14.87
C SER A 425 20.95 -12.46 14.35
N MET A 426 21.10 -11.50 13.43
CA MET A 426 20.00 -10.67 12.90
C MET A 426 19.86 -10.76 11.38
N SER A 427 20.72 -11.55 10.70
CA SER A 427 20.73 -11.70 9.24
C SER A 427 19.46 -12.33 8.65
N HIS A 428 18.54 -12.85 9.49
CA HIS A 428 17.24 -13.38 9.07
C HIS A 428 16.16 -12.30 8.94
N VAL A 429 16.41 -11.07 9.40
CA VAL A 429 15.49 -9.95 9.25
C VAL A 429 15.55 -9.41 7.83
N SER A 430 14.40 -9.33 7.17
CA SER A 430 14.28 -8.73 5.84
C SER A 430 13.82 -7.28 5.95
N ILE A 431 14.49 -6.36 5.26
CA ILE A 431 14.02 -4.97 5.14
C ILE A 431 13.63 -4.71 3.69
N PHE A 432 12.46 -4.14 3.50
CA PHE A 432 11.96 -3.71 2.20
C PHE A 432 11.87 -2.19 2.21
N GLU A 433 12.56 -1.54 1.27
CA GLU A 433 12.55 -0.09 1.10
C GLU A 433 11.84 0.26 -0.20
N GLY A 434 10.90 1.20 -0.15
CA GLY A 434 10.12 1.55 -1.33
C GLY A 434 9.43 2.91 -1.25
N GLY A 435 9.27 3.55 -2.41
CA GLY A 435 8.53 4.81 -2.55
C GLY A 435 7.08 4.63 -3.05
N VAL A 436 6.67 3.39 -3.35
CA VAL A 436 5.32 3.04 -3.83
C VAL A 436 4.75 1.94 -2.95
N ILE A 437 3.58 2.19 -2.35
CA ILE A 437 2.97 1.30 -1.35
C ILE A 437 2.74 -0.11 -1.94
N TYR A 438 2.13 -0.21 -3.13
CA TYR A 438 1.81 -1.51 -3.74
C TYR A 438 3.05 -2.32 -4.07
N GLN A 439 4.05 -1.70 -4.68
CA GLN A 439 5.30 -2.40 -4.99
C GLN A 439 5.97 -2.91 -3.71
N LEU A 440 5.98 -2.08 -2.66
CA LEU A 440 6.54 -2.46 -1.36
C LEU A 440 5.80 -3.66 -0.74
N ILE A 441 4.46 -3.70 -0.86
CA ILE A 441 3.63 -4.80 -0.38
C ILE A 441 3.82 -6.04 -1.26
N ASP A 442 3.85 -5.88 -2.58
CA ASP A 442 4.05 -6.97 -3.54
C ASP A 442 5.41 -7.65 -3.32
N ASP A 443 6.48 -6.86 -3.17
CA ASP A 443 7.83 -7.35 -2.87
C ASP A 443 7.84 -8.17 -1.56
N TYR A 444 7.12 -7.70 -0.53
CA TYR A 444 6.97 -8.43 0.73
C TYR A 444 6.14 -9.72 0.57
N VAL A 445 5.03 -9.68 -0.15
CA VAL A 445 4.16 -10.84 -0.38
C VAL A 445 4.90 -11.92 -1.16
N GLU A 446 5.62 -11.54 -2.21
CA GLU A 446 6.45 -12.47 -2.99
C GLU A 446 7.52 -13.12 -2.11
N TRP A 447 8.23 -12.33 -1.30
CA TRP A 447 9.19 -12.86 -0.35
C TRP A 447 8.56 -13.79 0.69
N ARG A 448 7.43 -13.41 1.28
CA ARG A 448 6.73 -14.17 2.32
C ARG A 448 6.28 -15.52 1.77
N ASP A 449 5.72 -15.53 0.57
CA ASP A 449 5.23 -16.74 -0.07
C ASP A 449 6.38 -17.67 -0.47
N ALA A 450 7.50 -17.12 -0.99
CA ALA A 450 8.72 -17.88 -1.23
C ALA A 450 9.32 -18.45 0.07
N LYS A 451 9.34 -17.66 1.16
CA LYS A 451 9.84 -18.09 2.47
C LYS A 451 8.96 -19.19 3.06
N LYS A 452 7.64 -19.10 2.90
CA LYS A 452 6.69 -20.13 3.31
C LYS A 452 6.95 -21.44 2.58
N GLN A 453 7.11 -21.39 1.26
CA GLN A 453 7.44 -22.58 0.45
C GLN A 453 8.79 -23.20 0.86
N GLU A 454 9.80 -22.38 1.16
CA GLU A 454 11.10 -22.85 1.64
C GLU A 454 10.96 -23.57 3.00
N LEU A 455 10.24 -22.98 3.95
CA LEU A 455 9.98 -23.59 5.26
C LEU A 455 9.21 -24.90 5.15
N GLU A 456 8.19 -24.95 4.28
CA GLU A 456 7.44 -26.16 3.97
C GLU A 456 8.36 -27.24 3.37
N ARG A 457 9.19 -26.89 2.38
CA ARG A 457 10.14 -27.82 1.75
C ARG A 457 11.12 -28.40 2.76
N GLN A 458 11.72 -27.56 3.61
CA GLN A 458 12.65 -28.01 4.66
C GLN A 458 11.96 -28.91 5.70
N ARG A 459 10.67 -28.66 5.99
CA ARG A 459 9.87 -29.49 6.89
C ARG A 459 9.62 -30.88 6.26
N PHE A 460 9.35 -30.92 4.96
CA PHE A 460 9.02 -32.15 4.23
C PHE A 460 10.24 -32.98 3.82
N GLU A 461 11.39 -32.36 3.51
CA GLU A 461 12.64 -33.08 3.20
C GLU A 461 13.11 -33.99 4.36
N LYS A 462 12.75 -33.65 5.61
CA LYS A 462 13.09 -34.45 6.80
C LYS A 462 12.15 -35.64 7.04
N LEU A 463 11.08 -35.79 6.24
CA LEU A 463 10.13 -36.88 6.41
C LEU A 463 10.64 -38.15 5.73
N ILE A 464 10.36 -39.27 6.39
CA ILE A 464 10.58 -40.60 5.82
C ILE A 464 9.39 -40.90 4.92
N MET A 465 9.66 -41.07 3.63
CA MET A 465 8.62 -41.24 2.61
C MET A 465 8.19 -42.71 2.47
N PRO A 466 6.94 -42.98 2.04
CA PRO A 466 6.50 -44.34 1.76
C PRO A 466 7.32 -44.93 0.61
N ALA A 467 7.80 -46.16 0.80
CA ALA A 467 8.41 -46.95 -0.26
C ALA A 467 8.19 -48.45 -0.03
N LYS A 468 8.09 -49.18 -1.15
CA LYS A 468 7.98 -50.63 -1.20
C LYS A 468 9.08 -51.15 -2.10
N ILE A 469 9.83 -52.14 -1.62
CA ILE A 469 10.97 -52.72 -2.34
C ILE A 469 10.81 -54.23 -2.45
N ARG A 470 11.40 -54.83 -3.49
CA ARG A 470 11.47 -56.29 -3.67
C ARG A 470 12.91 -56.75 -3.73
N ILE A 471 13.25 -57.81 -2.99
CA ILE A 471 14.56 -58.46 -3.07
C ILE A 471 14.67 -59.26 -4.39
N LEU A 472 15.68 -58.95 -5.20
CA LEU A 472 15.85 -59.55 -6.51
C LEU A 472 16.51 -60.94 -6.44
N PRO A 473 16.07 -61.91 -7.28
CA PRO A 473 16.76 -63.17 -7.46
C PRO A 473 18.20 -63.02 -7.91
N ASP A 474 19.04 -63.96 -7.47
CA ASP A 474 20.47 -64.07 -7.83
C ASP A 474 21.32 -62.82 -7.50
N CYS A 475 20.78 -61.89 -6.72
CA CYS A 475 21.40 -60.62 -6.36
C CYS A 475 21.70 -60.54 -4.85
N VAL A 476 22.08 -61.67 -4.23
CA VAL A 476 22.51 -61.71 -2.83
C VAL A 476 24.03 -61.66 -2.78
N PHE A 477 24.59 -60.49 -2.48
CA PHE A 477 26.03 -60.26 -2.46
C PHE A 477 26.66 -60.60 -1.10
N ARG A 478 25.88 -60.46 -0.02
CA ARG A 478 26.27 -60.86 1.34
C ARG A 478 25.04 -61.27 2.14
N GLN A 479 25.11 -62.43 2.79
CA GLN A 479 23.95 -63.00 3.50
C GLN A 479 23.64 -62.32 4.85
N SER A 480 24.62 -61.79 5.57
CA SER A 480 24.41 -61.09 6.86
C SER A 480 25.62 -60.23 7.24
N ASN A 481 25.44 -59.36 8.25
CA ASN A 481 26.46 -58.50 8.86
C ASN A 481 27.27 -57.60 7.89
N PRO A 482 26.63 -56.57 7.30
CA PRO A 482 25.20 -56.43 7.02
C PRO A 482 24.80 -57.30 5.80
N ALA A 483 23.52 -57.65 5.67
CA ALA A 483 23.03 -58.28 4.46
C ALA A 483 23.12 -57.29 3.29
N VAL A 484 23.72 -57.70 2.17
CA VAL A 484 23.85 -56.86 0.97
C VAL A 484 23.11 -57.53 -0.16
N VAL A 485 22.02 -56.92 -0.61
CA VAL A 485 21.08 -57.48 -1.60
C VAL A 485 20.74 -56.46 -2.67
N GLY A 486 20.56 -56.92 -3.91
CA GLY A 486 19.95 -56.14 -4.98
C GLY A 486 18.44 -56.09 -4.78
N VAL A 487 17.88 -54.90 -4.88
CA VAL A 487 16.43 -54.67 -4.76
C VAL A 487 15.91 -53.86 -5.91
N ARG A 488 14.63 -54.04 -6.24
CA ARG A 488 13.87 -53.12 -7.10
C ARG A 488 12.93 -52.29 -6.23
N VAL A 489 12.96 -50.98 -6.38
CA VAL A 489 11.97 -50.09 -5.76
C VAL A 489 10.66 -50.23 -6.53
N LEU A 490 9.67 -50.90 -5.95
CA LEU A 490 8.38 -51.16 -6.61
C LEU A 490 7.53 -49.89 -6.69
N GLY A 491 7.65 -49.02 -5.68
CA GLY A 491 6.93 -47.76 -5.62
C GLY A 491 7.43 -46.88 -4.48
N GLY A 492 7.09 -45.60 -4.55
CA GLY A 492 7.53 -44.61 -3.59
C GLY A 492 8.98 -44.17 -3.74
N LYS A 493 9.57 -43.66 -2.63
CA LYS A 493 10.93 -43.11 -2.60
C LYS A 493 11.72 -43.73 -1.47
N LEU A 494 12.65 -44.62 -1.81
CA LEU A 494 13.49 -45.32 -0.84
C LEU A 494 14.59 -44.37 -0.35
N GLN A 495 14.73 -44.20 0.96
CA GLN A 495 15.77 -43.39 1.60
C GLN A 495 16.77 -44.26 2.36
N SER A 496 18.02 -43.81 2.50
CA SER A 496 19.00 -44.39 3.41
C SER A 496 18.65 -44.09 4.88
N ASP A 497 19.18 -44.88 5.82
CA ASP A 497 19.00 -44.67 7.26
C ASP A 497 17.54 -44.86 7.73
N VAL A 498 16.85 -45.86 7.18
CA VAL A 498 15.44 -46.17 7.51
C VAL A 498 15.27 -47.62 7.91
N ASP A 499 14.28 -47.90 8.77
CA ASP A 499 13.92 -49.26 9.14
C ASP A 499 13.04 -49.92 8.07
N LEU A 500 13.14 -51.24 7.96
CA LEU A 500 12.37 -52.05 7.01
C LEU A 500 11.47 -53.06 7.73
N ILE A 501 10.30 -53.31 7.16
CA ILE A 501 9.29 -54.24 7.67
C ILE A 501 8.75 -55.13 6.55
N LEU A 502 8.45 -56.38 6.87
CA LEU A 502 7.76 -57.28 5.93
C LEU A 502 6.29 -56.91 5.76
N THR A 503 5.69 -57.39 4.67
CA THR A 503 4.24 -57.29 4.39
C THR A 503 3.34 -57.95 5.44
N ASN A 504 3.91 -58.75 6.34
CA ASN A 504 3.20 -59.34 7.48
C ASN A 504 3.35 -58.53 8.79
N GLY A 505 4.06 -57.40 8.77
CA GLY A 505 4.25 -56.50 9.91
C GLY A 505 5.47 -56.81 10.78
N LYS A 506 6.26 -57.82 10.43
CA LYS A 506 7.47 -58.15 11.18
C LYS A 506 8.61 -57.18 10.83
N LYS A 507 9.18 -56.51 11.84
CA LYS A 507 10.39 -55.69 11.68
C LYS A 507 11.58 -56.57 11.28
N ILE A 508 12.35 -56.11 10.30
CA ILE A 508 13.46 -56.86 9.72
C ILE A 508 14.81 -56.32 10.17
N GLY A 509 15.03 -55.01 10.00
CA GLY A 509 16.31 -54.41 10.24
C GLY A 509 16.41 -53.02 9.64
N HIS A 510 17.61 -52.46 9.69
CA HIS A 510 17.89 -51.07 9.36
C HIS A 510 18.68 -50.96 8.06
N LEU A 511 18.16 -50.21 7.09
CA LEU A 511 18.81 -49.94 5.82
C LEU A 511 19.89 -48.86 6.03
N LYS A 512 21.16 -49.27 6.01
CA LYS A 512 22.30 -48.36 6.20
C LYS A 512 22.66 -47.55 4.97
N GLN A 513 22.72 -48.21 3.82
CA GLN A 513 23.31 -47.63 2.61
C GLN A 513 22.62 -48.14 1.37
N ILE A 514 22.46 -47.25 0.39
CA ILE A 514 22.01 -47.56 -0.96
C ILE A 514 23.15 -47.29 -1.94
N GLN A 515 23.42 -48.23 -2.84
CA GLN A 515 24.38 -48.10 -3.91
C GLN A 515 23.71 -48.23 -5.27
N ALA A 516 23.86 -47.19 -6.08
CA ALA A 516 23.42 -47.15 -7.48
C ALA A 516 24.64 -46.93 -8.37
N LYS A 517 24.91 -47.84 -9.32
CA LYS A 517 26.06 -47.76 -10.23
C LYS A 517 27.42 -47.51 -9.53
N ASN A 518 27.66 -48.20 -8.42
CA ASN A 518 28.86 -48.06 -7.56
C ASN A 518 29.02 -46.71 -6.83
N GLU A 519 28.00 -45.85 -6.85
CA GLU A 519 27.97 -44.62 -6.07
C GLU A 519 26.99 -44.75 -4.90
N THR A 520 27.34 -44.17 -3.76
CA THR A 520 26.46 -44.12 -2.60
C THR A 520 25.43 -43.02 -2.80
N VAL A 521 24.15 -43.37 -2.69
CA VAL A 521 23.03 -42.43 -2.86
C VAL A 521 22.17 -42.43 -1.60
N HIS A 522 21.60 -41.26 -1.27
CA HIS A 522 20.71 -41.12 -0.12
C HIS A 522 19.26 -41.50 -0.42
N GLU A 523 18.84 -41.40 -1.68
CA GLU A 523 17.46 -41.66 -2.08
C GLU A 523 17.36 -42.23 -3.49
N VAL A 524 16.33 -43.04 -3.72
CA VAL A 524 16.07 -43.73 -4.98
C VAL A 524 14.57 -43.79 -5.26
N ASP A 525 14.16 -43.30 -6.44
CA ASP A 525 12.79 -43.36 -6.90
C ASP A 525 12.37 -44.76 -7.39
N ALA A 526 11.06 -44.98 -7.43
CA ALA A 526 10.42 -46.17 -7.99
C ALA A 526 10.94 -46.56 -9.39
N GLY A 527 10.92 -47.86 -9.65
CA GLY A 527 11.35 -48.48 -10.91
C GLY A 527 12.86 -48.72 -11.04
N ARG A 528 13.67 -48.18 -10.13
CA ARG A 528 15.13 -48.39 -10.15
C ARG A 528 15.53 -49.65 -9.39
N GLU A 529 16.63 -50.23 -9.84
CA GLU A 529 17.30 -51.36 -9.18
C GLU A 529 18.62 -50.89 -8.58
N VAL A 530 18.82 -51.20 -7.30
CA VAL A 530 19.96 -50.73 -6.51
C VAL A 530 20.39 -51.82 -5.53
N ALA A 531 21.66 -51.79 -5.13
CA ALA A 531 22.14 -52.63 -4.04
C ALA A 531 21.91 -51.91 -2.71
N ILE A 532 21.38 -52.59 -1.70
CA ILE A 532 21.18 -52.03 -0.37
C ILE A 532 21.89 -52.87 0.68
N SER A 533 22.34 -52.21 1.74
CA SER A 533 22.95 -52.84 2.91
C SER A 533 21.98 -52.76 4.09
N ILE A 534 21.50 -53.91 4.56
CA ILE A 534 20.54 -54.02 5.67
C ILE A 534 21.24 -54.65 6.88
N GLU A 535 21.28 -53.91 7.98
CA GLU A 535 21.74 -54.42 9.27
C GLU A 535 20.62 -55.14 10.02
N GLY A 536 20.91 -56.32 10.60
CA GLY A 536 19.95 -57.11 11.38
C GLY A 536 19.61 -58.48 10.78
N PRO A 537 19.11 -58.57 9.53
CA PRO A 537 18.62 -59.83 9.00
C PRO A 537 19.73 -60.71 8.42
N THR A 538 19.43 -62.01 8.32
CA THR A 538 20.16 -62.96 7.48
C THR A 538 19.26 -63.39 6.32
N VAL A 539 19.76 -63.26 5.08
CA VAL A 539 19.07 -63.74 3.88
C VAL A 539 19.02 -65.27 3.89
N GLY A 540 17.85 -65.87 3.68
CA GLY A 540 17.61 -67.31 3.86
C GLY A 540 17.02 -67.68 5.24
N ARG A 541 16.77 -66.71 6.12
CA ARG A 541 16.22 -66.96 7.46
C ARG A 541 15.18 -65.93 7.91
N GLN A 542 15.52 -64.65 7.89
CA GLN A 542 14.57 -63.58 8.25
C GLN A 542 13.94 -62.91 7.04
N ILE A 543 14.67 -62.88 5.93
CA ILE A 543 14.24 -62.39 4.63
C ILE A 543 14.69 -63.38 3.56
N ASP A 544 13.91 -63.53 2.52
CA ASP A 544 14.18 -64.39 1.38
C ASP A 544 14.14 -63.61 0.07
N VAL A 545 14.73 -64.20 -0.97
CA VAL A 545 14.65 -63.69 -2.33
C VAL A 545 13.18 -63.64 -2.77
N GLY A 546 12.77 -62.52 -3.35
CA GLY A 546 11.39 -62.28 -3.77
C GLY A 546 10.50 -61.63 -2.72
N ASP A 547 10.99 -61.48 -1.47
CA ASP A 547 10.23 -60.78 -0.43
C ASP A 547 10.01 -59.31 -0.79
N ASP A 548 8.78 -58.85 -0.50
CA ASP A 548 8.42 -57.45 -0.50
C ASP A 548 8.58 -56.86 0.90
N LEU A 549 9.25 -55.71 0.97
CA LEU A 549 9.48 -54.96 2.20
C LEU A 549 8.91 -53.55 2.05
N TYR A 550 8.33 -53.03 3.13
CA TYR A 550 7.98 -51.62 3.27
C TYR A 550 9.05 -50.89 4.09
N VAL A 551 9.19 -49.60 3.85
CA VAL A 551 9.86 -48.70 4.80
C VAL A 551 8.96 -48.56 6.04
N ASP A 552 9.53 -48.76 7.23
CA ASP A 552 8.85 -48.60 8.51
C ASP A 552 8.76 -47.11 8.87
N ILE A 553 7.78 -46.43 8.31
CA ILE A 553 7.59 -44.98 8.50
C ILE A 553 7.22 -44.71 9.98
N PRO A 554 7.92 -43.80 10.69
CA PRO A 554 7.55 -43.42 12.05
C PRO A 554 6.14 -42.83 12.11
N GLU A 555 5.41 -43.15 13.18
CA GLU A 555 4.02 -42.68 13.38
C GLU A 555 3.89 -41.15 13.23
N ARG A 556 4.86 -40.39 13.77
CA ARG A 556 4.89 -38.93 13.65
C ARG A 556 4.96 -38.45 12.19
N HIS A 557 5.65 -39.17 11.31
CA HIS A 557 5.76 -38.80 9.90
C HIS A 557 4.49 -39.21 9.15
N VAL A 558 3.91 -40.37 9.45
CA VAL A 558 2.60 -40.78 8.91
C VAL A 558 1.52 -39.73 9.18
N LYS A 559 1.45 -39.20 10.42
CA LYS A 559 0.50 -38.14 10.77
C LYS A 559 0.66 -36.89 9.91
N VAL A 560 1.90 -36.45 9.68
CA VAL A 560 2.19 -35.28 8.84
C VAL A 560 1.84 -35.57 7.38
N ILE A 561 2.22 -36.74 6.87
CA ILE A 561 1.99 -37.14 5.49
C ILE A 561 0.48 -37.23 5.18
N GLU A 562 -0.29 -37.93 6.02
CA GLU A 562 -1.74 -38.10 5.80
C GLU A 562 -2.53 -36.78 5.97
N ARG A 563 -2.13 -35.91 6.91
CA ARG A 563 -2.88 -34.67 7.19
C ARG A 563 -2.50 -33.50 6.28
N GLU A 564 -1.25 -33.43 5.85
CA GLU A 564 -0.71 -32.21 5.22
C GLU A 564 -0.08 -32.45 3.84
N MET A 565 0.23 -33.70 3.45
CA MET A 565 0.90 -33.99 2.17
C MET A 565 0.16 -34.96 1.25
N LEU A 566 -1.00 -35.48 1.65
CA LEU A 566 -1.71 -36.52 0.91
C LEU A 566 -1.92 -36.13 -0.57
N ASP A 567 -2.29 -34.88 -0.82
CA ASP A 567 -2.53 -34.33 -2.16
C ASP A 567 -1.26 -34.16 -3.00
N LEU A 568 -0.09 -34.05 -2.36
CA LEU A 568 1.22 -33.91 -3.00
C LEU A 568 1.85 -35.28 -3.35
N LEU A 569 1.35 -36.38 -2.77
CA LEU A 569 1.83 -37.72 -3.06
C LEU A 569 1.35 -38.21 -4.43
N ASN A 570 2.24 -38.87 -5.17
CA ASN A 570 1.86 -39.60 -6.39
C ASN A 570 0.99 -40.83 -6.05
N PRO A 571 0.22 -41.39 -7.01
CA PRO A 571 -0.70 -42.49 -6.73
C PRO A 571 -0.05 -43.72 -6.10
N SER A 572 1.16 -44.07 -6.52
CA SER A 572 1.91 -45.22 -5.97
C SER A 572 2.32 -45.01 -4.51
N MET A 573 2.74 -43.80 -4.14
CA MET A 573 3.05 -43.45 -2.75
C MET A 573 1.82 -43.51 -1.85
N ARG A 574 0.66 -43.07 -2.35
CA ARG A 574 -0.61 -43.13 -1.61
C ARG A 574 -1.01 -44.58 -1.36
N GLU A 575 -0.98 -45.42 -2.38
CA GLU A 575 -1.30 -46.85 -2.26
C GLU A 575 -0.37 -47.54 -1.25
N ILE A 576 0.94 -47.28 -1.32
CA ILE A 576 1.92 -47.86 -0.36
C ILE A 576 1.68 -47.36 1.06
N LEU A 577 1.35 -46.08 1.24
CA LEU A 577 1.02 -45.51 2.54
C LEU A 577 -0.25 -46.15 3.10
N GLU A 578 -1.28 -46.36 2.28
CA GLU A 578 -2.52 -47.04 2.66
C GLU A 578 -2.26 -48.50 3.06
N GLU A 579 -1.49 -49.26 2.26
CA GLU A 579 -1.08 -50.63 2.57
C GLU A 579 -0.33 -50.69 3.91
N PHE A 580 0.68 -49.83 4.09
CA PHE A 580 1.50 -49.77 5.30
C PHE A 580 0.70 -49.36 6.55
N THR A 581 -0.13 -48.33 6.44
CA THR A 581 -0.95 -47.88 7.57
C THR A 581 -2.03 -48.88 7.92
N TYR A 582 -2.64 -49.55 6.94
CA TYR A 582 -3.56 -50.66 7.17
C TYR A 582 -2.87 -51.77 7.97
N LEU A 583 -1.65 -52.15 7.58
CA LEU A 583 -0.85 -53.14 8.29
C LEU A 583 -0.62 -52.76 9.76
N LYS A 584 -0.23 -51.51 10.04
CA LYS A 584 0.00 -51.04 11.42
C LYS A 584 -1.29 -50.93 12.22
N ARG A 585 -2.37 -50.48 11.58
CA ARG A 585 -3.69 -50.27 12.21
C ARG A 585 -4.43 -51.56 12.54
N ARG A 586 -4.02 -52.70 11.96
CA ARG A 586 -4.50 -54.03 12.38
C ARG A 586 -4.05 -54.40 13.79
N GLU A 587 -2.86 -53.95 14.21
CA GLU A 587 -2.33 -54.18 15.54
C GLU A 587 -2.76 -53.06 16.52
N ASP A 588 -2.79 -51.82 16.06
CA ASP A 588 -3.27 -50.65 16.84
C ASP A 588 -4.18 -49.74 15.99
N PRO A 589 -5.52 -49.81 16.15
CA PRO A 589 -6.50 -49.06 15.35
C PRO A 589 -6.36 -47.53 15.36
N PHE A 590 -5.64 -46.96 16.33
CA PHE A 590 -5.40 -45.52 16.47
C PHE A 590 -4.03 -45.08 15.95
N TRP A 591 -3.19 -46.02 15.53
CA TRP A 591 -1.85 -45.74 15.06
C TRP A 591 -1.84 -44.78 13.86
N GLY A 592 -1.12 -43.67 14.00
CA GLY A 592 -0.94 -42.68 12.94
C GLY A 592 -2.15 -41.80 12.64
N LYS A 593 -3.23 -41.87 13.44
CA LYS A 593 -4.41 -40.99 13.30
C LYS A 593 -4.27 -39.64 13.99
#